data_AF-A0A803XPQ4-F1
#
_entry.id   AF-A0A803XPQ4-F1
#
_cell.length_a   1.000
_cell.length_b   1.000
_cell.length_c   1.000
_cell.angle_alpha   90.00
_cell.angle_beta   90.00
_cell.angle_gamma   90.00
#
_symmetry.space_group_name_H-M   'P 1'
#
loop_
_entity.id
_entity.type
_entity.pdbx_description
1 polymer ?
#
loop_
_entity_poly.entity_id
_entity_poly.type
_entity_poly.pdbx_seq_one_letter_code
_entity_poly.pdbx_strand_id
1 'polypeptide(L)'
;MSVVFSPWDLGRRPPTLTPSPPPLSPRSPPRPSDAIFAALRELSGPSGRSVSAAEGLQRCVAKGFTPLQFHAALQEYEQLNVLQLNAARSRITFV
;
A
#
# COMPACT_ATOMS: atom_id res chain seq x y z
N MET A 1 11.71 66.11 0.13
CA MET A 1 11.35 64.99 1.02
C MET A 1 12.53 64.03 1.04
N SER A 2 13.34 64.09 2.10
CA SER A 2 14.56 63.29 2.25
C SER A 2 14.21 61.96 2.88
N VAL A 3 14.58 60.85 2.23
CA VAL A 3 14.38 59.50 2.79
C VAL A 3 15.50 59.22 3.77
N VAL A 4 15.16 59.17 5.06
CA VAL A 4 16.04 58.70 6.14
C VAL A 4 16.19 57.18 6.03
N PHE A 5 17.43 56.71 5.89
CA PHE A 5 17.81 55.31 6.07
C PHE A 5 17.90 55.01 7.57
N SER A 6 17.11 54.06 8.07
CA SER A 6 17.15 53.63 9.47
C SER A 6 18.30 52.62 9.72
N PRO A 7 19.08 52.78 10.80
CA PRO A 7 20.19 51.91 11.17
C PRO A 7 19.71 50.67 11.94
N TRP A 8 19.11 49.71 11.25
CA TRP A 8 18.75 48.39 11.82
C TRP A 8 19.28 47.20 10.98
N ASP A 9 20.16 47.47 10.02
CA ASP A 9 20.75 46.49 9.08
C ASP A 9 21.92 45.69 9.67
N LEU A 10 21.86 45.31 10.95
CA LEU A 10 22.93 44.57 11.63
C LEU A 10 22.34 43.46 12.51
N GLY A 11 21.76 42.45 11.86
CA GLY A 11 21.06 41.36 12.54
C GLY A 11 21.14 40.04 11.80
N ARG A 12 22.36 39.58 11.53
CA ARG A 12 22.68 38.25 11.01
C ARG A 12 21.87 37.14 11.70
N ARG A 13 21.10 36.39 10.91
CA ARG A 13 21.13 34.92 10.77
C ARG A 13 19.95 34.52 9.87
N PRO A 14 20.17 33.92 8.69
CA PRO A 14 19.07 33.23 8.02
C PRO A 14 18.57 32.13 8.97
N PRO A 15 17.26 31.89 9.07
CA PRO A 15 16.77 30.72 9.78
C PRO A 15 17.40 29.51 9.11
N THR A 16 18.09 28.68 9.90
CA THR A 16 18.64 27.41 9.46
C THR A 16 17.50 26.66 8.76
N LEU A 17 17.57 26.53 7.44
CA LEU A 17 16.66 25.70 6.68
C LEU A 17 16.97 24.28 7.12
N THR A 18 16.28 23.81 8.16
CA THR A 18 16.16 22.39 8.44
C THR A 18 15.75 21.75 7.11
N PRO A 19 16.48 20.75 6.59
CA PRO A 19 15.99 20.03 5.43
C PRO A 19 14.65 19.43 5.86
N SER A 20 13.55 19.96 5.30
CA SER A 20 12.25 19.35 5.43
C SER A 20 12.44 17.88 5.07
N PRO A 21 11.99 16.90 5.88
CA PRO A 21 11.99 15.53 5.44
C PRO A 21 11.30 15.48 4.08
N PRO A 22 11.82 14.71 3.11
CA PRO A 22 11.15 14.58 1.82
C PRO A 22 9.68 14.22 2.10
N PRO A 23 8.70 14.78 1.38
CA PRO A 23 7.33 14.34 1.53
C PRO A 23 7.36 12.82 1.37
N LEU A 24 6.95 12.10 2.42
CA LEU A 24 6.87 10.65 2.41
C LEU A 24 6.19 10.29 1.10
N SER A 25 6.96 9.72 0.17
CA SER A 25 6.49 9.47 -1.18
C SER A 25 5.12 8.81 -1.05
N PRO A 26 4.08 9.27 -1.78
CA PRO A 26 2.79 8.60 -1.72
C PRO A 26 3.08 7.13 -1.92
N ARG A 27 2.74 6.32 -0.90
CA ARG A 27 2.96 4.87 -0.87
C ARG A 27 2.75 4.38 -2.29
N SER A 28 3.79 3.75 -2.86
CA SER A 28 3.82 3.30 -4.26
C SER A 28 2.42 2.87 -4.71
N PRO A 29 1.97 3.26 -5.92
CA PRO A 29 0.62 2.95 -6.38
C PRO A 29 0.31 1.49 -6.02
N PRO A 30 -0.83 1.23 -5.36
CA PRO A 30 -1.08 -0.05 -4.71
C PRO A 30 -0.82 -1.15 -5.74
N ARG A 31 0.13 -2.04 -5.43
CA ARG A 31 0.46 -3.13 -6.35
C ARG A 31 -0.83 -3.91 -6.59
N PRO A 32 -1.04 -4.49 -7.78
CA PRO A 32 -2.19 -5.34 -8.01
C PRO A 32 -2.28 -6.43 -6.93
N SER A 33 -1.14 -6.95 -6.46
CA SER A 33 -1.05 -7.86 -5.31
C SER A 33 -1.69 -7.32 -4.03
N ASP A 34 -1.39 -6.08 -3.64
CA ASP A 34 -1.97 -5.46 -2.43
C ASP A 34 -3.49 -5.26 -2.56
N ALA A 35 -3.95 -4.86 -3.74
CA ALA A 35 -5.38 -4.68 -4.00
C ALA A 35 -6.14 -6.03 -3.98
N ILE A 36 -5.53 -7.09 -4.52
CA ILE A 36 -6.03 -8.47 -4.44
C ILE A 36 -6.08 -8.94 -2.99
N PHE A 37 -5.01 -8.72 -2.23
CA PHE A 37 -4.94 -9.12 -0.82
C PHE A 37 -5.99 -8.40 0.02
N ALA A 38 -6.16 -7.09 -0.19
CA ALA A 38 -7.21 -6.30 0.46
C ALA A 38 -8.60 -6.87 0.16
N ALA A 39 -8.89 -7.19 -1.10
CA ALA A 39 -10.17 -7.79 -1.49
C ALA A 39 -10.39 -9.17 -0.83
N LEU A 40 -9.34 -9.98 -0.69
CA LEU A 40 -9.40 -11.26 0.00
C LEU A 40 -9.61 -11.10 1.51
N ARG A 41 -9.01 -10.09 2.12
CA ARG A 41 -9.22 -9.77 3.54
C ARG A 41 -10.62 -9.22 3.83
N GLU A 42 -11.17 -8.42 2.92
CA GLU A 42 -12.57 -8.00 2.97
C GLU A 42 -13.50 -9.22 2.93
N LEU A 43 -13.21 -10.20 2.07
CA LEU A 43 -13.98 -11.45 1.95
C LEU A 43 -13.88 -12.35 3.18
N SER A 44 -12.70 -12.45 3.79
CA SER A 44 -12.54 -13.24 5.03
C SER A 44 -13.24 -12.58 6.21
N GLY A 45 -13.43 -11.27 6.16
CA GLY A 45 -13.91 -10.48 7.27
C GLY A 45 -12.88 -10.38 8.41
N PRO A 46 -13.24 -9.69 9.50
CA PRO A 46 -12.31 -9.38 10.59
C PRO A 46 -11.76 -10.64 11.28
N SER A 47 -12.58 -11.68 11.41
CA SER A 47 -12.26 -12.91 12.15
C SER A 47 -11.99 -14.13 11.27
N GLY A 48 -12.21 -14.03 9.95
CA GLY A 48 -12.00 -15.16 9.06
C GLY A 48 -10.53 -15.36 8.76
N ARG A 49 -10.06 -16.58 8.96
CA ARG A 49 -8.70 -17.03 8.61
C ARG A 49 -8.63 -17.74 7.27
N SER A 50 -9.75 -18.02 6.62
CA SER A 50 -9.77 -18.78 5.38
C SER A 50 -10.81 -18.25 4.42
N VAL A 51 -10.48 -18.21 3.15
CA VAL A 51 -11.39 -17.80 2.07
C VAL A 51 -11.32 -18.80 0.91
N SER A 52 -12.44 -18.97 0.22
CA SER A 52 -12.46 -19.75 -1.02
C SER A 52 -11.71 -18.98 -2.11
N ALA A 53 -10.79 -19.66 -2.81
CA ALA A 53 -10.07 -19.06 -3.92
C ALA A 53 -11.00 -18.69 -5.08
N ALA A 54 -12.10 -19.45 -5.27
CA ALA A 54 -13.10 -19.15 -6.28
C ALA A 54 -13.86 -17.84 -5.98
N GLU A 55 -14.29 -17.65 -4.73
CA GLU A 55 -14.93 -16.40 -4.28
C GLU A 55 -13.95 -15.22 -4.37
N GLY A 56 -12.71 -15.43 -3.94
CA GLY A 56 -11.63 -14.45 -4.07
C GLY A 56 -11.40 -14.02 -5.50
N LEU A 57 -11.29 -14.99 -6.41
CA LEU A 57 -11.10 -14.75 -7.83
C LEU A 57 -12.28 -13.99 -8.43
N GLN A 58 -13.52 -14.39 -8.13
CA GLN A 58 -14.72 -13.72 -8.62
C GLN A 58 -14.75 -12.25 -8.18
N ARG A 59 -14.38 -11.96 -6.93
CA ARG A 59 -14.28 -10.59 -6.40
C ARG A 59 -13.19 -9.78 -7.10
N CYS A 60 -12.05 -10.41 -7.39
CA CYS A 60 -10.94 -9.77 -8.09
C CYS A 60 -11.28 -9.49 -9.56
N VAL A 61 -11.92 -10.44 -10.26
CA VAL A 61 -12.40 -10.26 -11.63
C VAL A 61 -13.46 -9.16 -11.71
N ALA A 62 -14.37 -9.09 -10.73
CA ALA A 62 -15.35 -8.00 -10.64
C ALA A 62 -14.71 -6.62 -10.44
N LYS A 63 -13.51 -6.54 -9.84
CA LYS A 63 -12.71 -5.31 -9.72
C LYS A 63 -11.84 -5.02 -10.96
N GLY A 64 -11.86 -5.90 -11.97
CA GLY A 64 -11.08 -5.76 -13.21
C GLY A 64 -9.71 -6.45 -13.20
N PHE A 65 -9.39 -7.25 -12.17
CA PHE A 65 -8.16 -8.02 -12.14
C PHE A 65 -8.27 -9.30 -12.98
N THR A 66 -7.17 -9.70 -13.60
CA THR A 66 -7.12 -10.98 -14.33
C THR A 66 -6.85 -12.15 -13.38
N PRO A 67 -7.32 -13.37 -13.70
CA PRO A 67 -6.99 -14.57 -12.93
C PRO A 67 -5.48 -14.77 -12.79
N LEU A 68 -4.70 -14.42 -13.82
CA LEU A 68 -3.25 -14.51 -13.78
C LEU A 68 -2.64 -13.61 -12.69
N GLN A 69 -3.09 -12.35 -12.58
CA GLN A 69 -2.65 -11.44 -11.52
C GLN A 69 -3.03 -11.96 -10.12
N PHE A 70 -4.24 -12.52 -10.00
CA PHE A 70 -4.70 -13.15 -8.77
C PHE A 70 -3.80 -14.29 -8.31
N HIS A 71 -3.51 -15.24 -9.21
CA HIS A 71 -2.65 -16.38 -8.89
C HIS A 71 -1.21 -15.95 -8.61
N ALA A 72 -0.66 -14.98 -9.36
CA ALA A 72 0.67 -14.44 -9.13
C ALA A 72 0.79 -13.78 -7.75
N ALA A 73 -0.20 -12.95 -7.37
CA ALA A 73 -0.25 -12.33 -6.05
C ALA A 73 -0.29 -13.38 -4.94
N LEU A 74 -1.15 -14.40 -5.07
CA LEU A 74 -1.22 -15.47 -4.08
C LEU A 74 0.11 -16.22 -3.94
N GLN A 75 0.82 -16.52 -5.04
CA GLN A 75 2.13 -17.15 -4.96
C GLN A 75 3.16 -16.26 -4.25
N GLU A 76 3.16 -14.96 -4.54
CA GLU A 76 4.05 -13.99 -3.88
C GLU A 76 3.80 -13.98 -2.35
N TYR A 77 2.54 -13.90 -1.92
CA TYR A 77 2.20 -13.92 -0.50
C TYR A 77 2.42 -15.30 0.17
N GLU A 78 2.32 -16.39 -0.58
CA GLU A 78 2.65 -17.74 -0.12
C GLU A 78 4.16 -17.88 0.15
N GLN A 79 5.01 -17.35 -0.73
CA GLN A 79 6.47 -17.31 -0.54
C GLN A 79 6.87 -16.48 0.68
N LEU A 80 6.11 -15.42 0.97
CA LEU A 80 6.30 -14.58 2.15
C LEU A 80 5.69 -15.17 3.43
N ASN A 81 5.11 -16.38 3.37
CA ASN A 81 4.41 -17.04 4.49
C ASN A 81 3.29 -16.18 5.12
N VAL A 82 2.64 -15.33 4.31
CA VAL A 82 1.50 -14.50 4.74
C VAL A 82 0.19 -15.28 4.60
N LEU A 83 0.11 -16.15 3.60
CA LEU A 83 -1.02 -17.04 3.35
C LEU A 83 -0.54 -18.40 2.87
N GLN A 84 -1.43 -19.38 2.92
CA GLN A 84 -1.22 -20.73 2.41
C GLN A 84 -2.40 -21.14 1.55
N LEU A 85 -2.11 -21.68 0.36
CA LEU A 85 -3.10 -22.39 -0.44
C LEU A 85 -3.10 -23.88 -0.09
N ASN A 86 -4.28 -24.51 -0.18
CA ASN A 86 -4.34 -25.97 -0.18
C ASN A 86 -3.70 -26.55 -1.46
N ALA A 87 -3.41 -27.86 -1.45
CA ALA A 87 -2.83 -28.55 -2.61
C ALA A 87 -3.65 -28.38 -3.90
N ALA A 88 -4.98 -28.25 -3.80
CA ALA A 88 -5.87 -28.00 -4.93
C ALA A 88 -6.02 -26.52 -5.32
N ARG A 89 -5.33 -25.59 -4.62
CA ARG A 89 -5.41 -24.12 -4.79
C ARG A 89 -6.83 -23.53 -4.79
N SER A 90 -7.76 -24.22 -4.13
CA SER A 90 -9.17 -23.84 -4.00
C SER A 90 -9.48 -23.13 -2.69
N ARG A 91 -8.61 -23.22 -1.68
CA ARG A 91 -8.79 -22.60 -0.36
C ARG A 91 -7.53 -21.86 0.05
N ILE A 92 -7.70 -20.58 0.37
CA ILE A 92 -6.65 -19.69 0.88
C ILE A 92 -6.81 -19.62 2.40
N THR A 93 -5.72 -19.78 3.13
CA THR A 93 -5.65 -19.68 4.59
C THR A 93 -4.64 -18.60 4.94
N PHE A 94 -5.04 -17.58 5.68
CA PHE A 94 -4.14 -16.55 6.18
C PHE A 94 -3.40 -17.09 7.41
N VAL A 95 -2.08 -16.90 7.42
CA VAL A 95 -1.18 -17.29 8.52
C VAL A 95 -1.19 -16.22 9.60
#